data_AF-A0A0H3HV30-F1
#
_entry.id   AF-A0A0H3HV30-F1
#
_cell.length_a   1.000
_cell.length_b   1.000
_cell.length_c   1.000
_cell.angle_alpha   90.00
_cell.angle_beta   90.00
_cell.angle_gamma   90.00
#
_symmetry.space_group_name_H-M   'P 1'
#
loop_
_entity.id
_entity.type
_entity.pdbx_description
1 polymer ?
#
loop_
_entity_poly.entity_id
_entity_poly.type
_entity_poly.pdbx_seq_one_letter_code
_entity_poly.pdbx_strand_id
1 'polypeptide(L)'
;MKISRISIVLAIIAPAVAHAQMNQIFGAIHSAQYAVTEVKNLMPQQDTAQQQAQQAQQQRIDYLKQHPPCNANCPLDADDKQKYEAMQRRDQQQGQQQLDAARKIAGMCPDLTNSKFNSAERIIRCRNNGLTEEQQMTFVGGLPVMAQAYAASMVQDIYEDGIVDPNRGKAISDYYNGCMQRGTPCVRPKW
;
A
#
# COMPACT_ATOMS: atom_id res chain seq x y z
N MET A 1 48.83 -23.99 -20.25
CA MET A 1 47.40 -24.40 -20.32
C MET A 1 47.03 -25.11 -19.02
N LYS A 2 46.12 -24.52 -18.22
CA LYS A 2 45.43 -25.19 -17.12
C LYS A 2 43.99 -24.66 -17.11
N ILE A 3 43.04 -25.56 -17.34
CA ILE A 3 41.61 -25.30 -17.43
C ILE A 3 41.07 -25.34 -16.00
N SER A 4 40.52 -24.24 -15.50
CA SER A 4 39.83 -24.20 -14.21
C SER A 4 38.32 -24.11 -14.46
N ARG A 5 37.60 -25.14 -14.02
CA ARG A 5 36.14 -25.24 -14.07
C ARG A 5 35.56 -24.45 -12.91
N ILE A 6 34.69 -23.48 -13.19
CA ILE A 6 33.91 -22.79 -12.15
C ILE A 6 32.45 -23.18 -12.33
N SER A 7 31.94 -23.89 -11.33
CA SER A 7 30.56 -24.33 -11.20
C SER A 7 29.64 -23.13 -10.95
N ILE A 8 28.57 -23.03 -11.76
CA ILE A 8 27.50 -22.04 -11.58
C ILE A 8 26.52 -22.60 -10.55
N VAL A 9 26.42 -21.97 -9.38
CA VAL A 9 25.37 -22.24 -8.40
C VAL A 9 24.20 -21.31 -8.71
N LEU A 10 23.14 -21.87 -9.29
CA LEU A 10 21.84 -21.22 -9.46
C LEU A 10 21.11 -21.23 -8.10
N ALA A 11 21.11 -20.10 -7.40
CA ALA A 11 20.25 -19.87 -6.25
C ALA A 11 18.83 -19.56 -6.73
N ILE A 12 17.91 -20.49 -6.54
CA ILE A 12 16.49 -20.32 -6.82
C ILE A 12 15.89 -19.51 -5.66
N ILE A 13 15.58 -18.24 -5.90
CA ILE A 13 14.83 -17.41 -4.96
C ILE A 13 13.35 -17.74 -5.16
N ALA A 14 12.78 -18.54 -4.28
CA ALA A 14 11.33 -18.66 -4.15
C ALA A 14 10.79 -17.43 -3.39
N PRO A 15 9.82 -16.67 -3.92
CA PRO A 15 9.15 -15.65 -3.13
C PRO A 15 8.28 -16.33 -2.07
N ALA A 16 8.65 -16.16 -0.80
CA ALA A 16 7.74 -16.42 0.31
C ALA A 16 6.58 -15.42 0.22
N VAL A 17 5.41 -15.88 -0.21
CA VAL A 17 4.20 -15.07 -0.29
C VAL A 17 3.62 -14.93 1.13
N ALA A 18 4.18 -14.01 1.91
CA ALA A 18 3.50 -13.49 3.09
C ALA A 18 2.47 -12.46 2.61
N HIS A 19 1.20 -12.86 2.55
CA HIS A 19 0.09 -11.94 2.26
C HIS A 19 -0.10 -11.01 3.47
N ALA A 20 0.62 -9.90 3.49
CA ALA A 20 0.25 -8.77 4.33
C ALA A 20 -1.03 -8.18 3.74
N GLN A 21 -2.16 -8.35 4.43
CA GLN A 21 -3.36 -7.56 4.19
C GLN A 21 -2.97 -6.08 4.15
N MET A 22 -3.19 -5.41 3.02
CA MET A 22 -3.04 -3.97 2.92
C MET A 22 -4.25 -3.31 2.26
N ASN A 23 -4.97 -2.61 3.14
CA ASN A 23 -5.45 -1.24 2.99
C ASN A 23 -6.60 -0.92 2.02
N GLN A 24 -7.80 -1.03 2.58
CA GLN A 24 -8.91 -0.08 2.36
C GLN A 24 -8.67 1.32 2.97
N ILE A 25 -7.42 1.75 3.20
CA ILE A 25 -7.13 2.95 3.99
C ILE A 25 -7.23 4.27 3.18
N PHE A 26 -7.36 4.24 1.86
CA PHE A 26 -7.42 5.47 1.06
C PHE A 26 -8.84 5.95 0.67
N GLY A 27 -9.90 5.41 1.27
CA GLY A 27 -11.28 5.84 1.01
C GLY A 27 -12.08 6.37 2.22
N ALA A 28 -11.52 6.39 3.43
CA ALA A 28 -12.31 6.55 4.66
C ALA A 28 -11.84 7.64 5.63
N ILE A 29 -11.08 8.63 5.17
CA ILE A 29 -10.68 9.77 6.02
C ILE A 29 -11.46 11.01 5.60
N HIS A 30 -12.77 11.04 5.85
CA HIS A 30 -13.54 12.31 5.88
C HIS A 30 -14.88 12.25 6.65
N SER A 31 -15.18 11.20 7.42
CA SER A 31 -16.50 11.07 8.06
C SER A 31 -16.47 10.48 9.47
N ALA A 32 -15.52 10.90 10.32
CA ALA A 32 -15.47 10.43 11.71
C ALA A 32 -15.71 11.52 12.78
N GLN A 33 -15.89 12.80 12.42
CA GLN A 33 -16.05 13.87 13.41
C GLN A 33 -17.43 14.54 13.45
N TYR A 34 -18.39 14.12 12.62
CA TYR A 34 -19.77 14.66 12.65
C TYR A 34 -20.86 13.65 13.07
N ALA A 35 -20.53 12.40 13.42
CA ALA A 35 -21.54 11.37 13.71
C ALA A 35 -21.79 11.09 15.21
N VAL A 36 -21.23 11.89 16.13
CA VAL A 36 -21.32 11.60 17.59
C VAL A 36 -22.48 12.34 18.28
N THR A 37 -23.28 13.15 17.58
CA THR A 37 -24.36 13.94 18.22
C THR A 37 -25.78 13.52 17.85
N GLU A 38 -26.01 12.43 17.12
CA GLU A 38 -27.37 12.02 16.69
C GLU A 38 -27.80 10.59 17.05
N VAL A 39 -27.07 9.85 17.89
CA VAL A 39 -27.50 8.51 18.35
C VAL A 39 -28.17 8.58 19.71
N LYS A 40 -29.28 9.32 19.83
CA LYS A 40 -30.15 9.20 21.02
C LYS A 40 -31.63 8.98 20.72
N ASN A 41 -32.07 9.10 19.48
CA ASN A 41 -33.43 8.78 19.10
C ASN A 41 -33.39 7.96 17.81
N LEU A 42 -34.07 6.80 17.82
CA LEU A 42 -34.40 5.89 16.71
C LEU A 42 -33.80 4.48 16.85
N MET A 43 -34.35 3.69 17.80
CA MET A 43 -34.72 2.29 17.53
C MET A 43 -36.17 2.32 17.02
N PRO A 44 -36.57 1.51 16.01
CA PRO A 44 -36.40 0.06 16.04
C PRO A 44 -36.00 -0.57 14.69
N GLN A 45 -34.91 -1.35 14.64
CA GLN A 45 -34.65 -2.23 13.50
C GLN A 45 -33.77 -3.42 13.92
N GLN A 46 -34.27 -4.22 14.86
CA GLN A 46 -33.52 -5.35 15.42
C GLN A 46 -33.81 -6.68 14.70
N ASP A 47 -34.95 -6.80 14.01
CA ASP A 47 -35.38 -8.07 13.38
C ASP A 47 -34.70 -8.36 12.03
N THR A 48 -34.42 -7.34 11.21
CA THR A 48 -33.88 -7.55 9.85
C THR A 48 -32.40 -7.95 9.87
N ALA A 49 -31.64 -7.42 10.83
CA ALA A 49 -30.23 -7.76 11.01
C ALA A 49 -30.04 -9.21 11.49
N GLN A 50 -30.95 -9.73 12.33
CA GLN A 50 -30.92 -11.13 12.78
C GLN A 50 -31.24 -12.12 11.66
N GLN A 51 -32.20 -11.80 10.78
CA GLN A 51 -32.53 -12.65 9.63
C GLN A 51 -31.41 -12.68 8.58
N GLN A 52 -30.76 -11.56 8.29
CA GLN A 52 -29.60 -11.53 7.39
C GLN A 52 -28.40 -12.27 7.96
N ALA A 53 -28.17 -12.17 9.28
CA ALA A 53 -27.12 -12.93 9.95
C ALA A 53 -27.37 -14.45 9.88
N GLN A 54 -28.62 -14.89 10.05
CA GLN A 54 -28.99 -16.30 9.93
C GLN A 54 -28.82 -16.84 8.50
N GLN A 55 -29.23 -16.09 7.48
CA GLN A 55 -29.03 -16.50 6.09
C GLN A 55 -27.54 -16.56 5.70
N ALA A 56 -26.74 -15.59 6.14
CA ALA A 56 -25.29 -15.59 5.91
C ALA A 56 -24.60 -16.77 6.63
N GLN A 57 -25.08 -17.10 7.83
CA GLN A 57 -24.57 -18.25 8.58
C GLN A 57 -24.95 -19.58 7.91
N GLN A 58 -26.16 -19.70 7.37
CA GLN A 58 -26.59 -20.89 6.62
C GLN A 58 -25.74 -21.10 5.37
N GLN A 59 -25.51 -20.03 4.58
CA GLN A 59 -24.63 -20.09 3.40
C GLN A 59 -23.20 -20.46 3.77
N ARG A 60 -22.69 -19.95 4.89
CA ARG A 60 -21.38 -20.32 5.41
C ARG A 60 -21.33 -21.78 5.83
N ILE A 61 -22.36 -22.29 6.51
CA ILE A 61 -22.46 -23.70 6.92
C ILE A 61 -22.49 -24.60 5.68
N ASP A 62 -23.32 -24.29 4.67
CA ASP A 62 -23.41 -25.05 3.43
C ASP A 62 -22.09 -25.02 2.64
N TYR A 63 -21.42 -23.87 2.60
CA TYR A 63 -20.09 -23.71 1.99
C TYR A 63 -19.03 -24.56 2.72
N LEU A 64 -18.98 -24.52 4.05
CA LEU A 64 -18.07 -25.36 4.87
C LEU A 64 -18.41 -26.86 4.79
N LYS A 65 -19.66 -27.21 4.49
CA LYS A 65 -20.09 -28.59 4.27
C LYS A 65 -19.63 -29.13 2.91
N GLN A 66 -19.55 -28.25 1.91
CA GLN A 66 -18.94 -28.54 0.61
C GLN A 66 -17.40 -28.46 0.64
N HIS A 67 -16.83 -27.61 1.49
CA HIS A 67 -15.38 -27.38 1.63
C HIS A 67 -14.96 -27.63 3.08
N PRO A 68 -14.88 -28.90 3.53
CA PRO A 68 -14.46 -29.21 4.89
C PRO A 68 -13.04 -28.65 5.12
N PRO A 69 -12.76 -28.08 6.32
CA PRO A 69 -11.44 -27.56 6.63
C PRO A 69 -10.43 -28.71 6.58
N CYS A 70 -9.59 -28.70 5.56
CA CYS A 70 -8.58 -29.71 5.36
C CYS A 70 -7.26 -29.29 6.00
N ASN A 71 -6.45 -30.27 6.42
CA ASN A 71 -5.09 -30.00 6.92
C ASN A 71 -4.18 -29.49 5.78
N ALA A 72 -2.94 -29.11 6.12
CA ALA A 72 -1.95 -28.41 5.30
C ALA A 72 -1.67 -28.92 3.86
N ASN A 73 -2.25 -30.04 3.40
CA ASN A 73 -1.98 -30.66 2.09
C ASN A 73 -3.22 -30.94 1.22
N CYS A 74 -4.34 -30.24 1.38
CA CYS A 74 -5.42 -30.39 0.39
C CYS A 74 -5.08 -29.67 -0.92
N PRO A 75 -5.28 -30.33 -2.09
CA PRO A 75 -5.28 -29.62 -3.35
C PRO A 75 -6.42 -28.60 -3.33
N LEU A 76 -6.13 -27.34 -3.67
CA LEU A 76 -7.17 -26.36 -3.97
C LEU A 76 -8.13 -26.99 -4.98
N ASP A 77 -9.44 -26.91 -4.72
CA ASP A 77 -10.41 -27.27 -5.74
C ASP A 77 -10.19 -26.42 -7.00
N ALA A 78 -10.65 -26.92 -8.15
CA ALA A 78 -10.38 -26.28 -9.43
C ALA A 78 -10.95 -24.86 -9.51
N ASP A 79 -12.06 -24.58 -8.81
CA ASP A 79 -12.73 -23.29 -8.80
C ASP A 79 -11.97 -22.25 -7.97
N ASP A 80 -11.47 -22.65 -6.81
CA ASP A 80 -10.62 -21.83 -5.96
C ASP A 80 -9.29 -21.56 -6.65
N LYS A 81 -8.67 -22.57 -7.27
CA LYS A 81 -7.46 -22.36 -8.08
C LYS A 81 -7.68 -21.31 -9.18
N GLN A 82 -8.79 -21.39 -9.91
CA GLN A 82 -9.14 -20.39 -10.92
C GLN A 82 -9.35 -19.00 -10.33
N LYS A 83 -10.03 -18.88 -9.17
CA LYS A 83 -10.21 -17.60 -8.47
C LYS A 83 -8.88 -17.00 -8.03
N TYR A 84 -7.97 -17.80 -7.48
CA TYR A 84 -6.63 -17.35 -7.08
C TYR A 84 -5.81 -16.90 -8.29
N GLU A 85 -5.79 -17.65 -9.38
CA GLU A 85 -5.10 -17.25 -10.61
C GLU A 85 -5.70 -15.98 -11.24
N ALA A 86 -7.03 -15.84 -11.21
CA ALA A 86 -7.70 -14.63 -11.68
C ALA A 86 -7.41 -13.42 -10.78
N MET A 87 -7.32 -13.62 -9.46
CA MET A 87 -6.90 -12.60 -8.49
C MET A 87 -5.46 -12.18 -8.76
N GLN A 88 -4.52 -13.13 -8.87
CA GLN A 88 -3.12 -12.85 -9.19
C GLN A 88 -2.96 -12.08 -10.51
N ARG A 89 -3.70 -12.47 -11.56
CA ARG A 89 -3.67 -11.73 -12.83
C ARG A 89 -4.19 -10.30 -12.68
N ARG A 90 -5.25 -10.10 -11.89
CA ARG A 90 -5.75 -8.75 -11.58
C ARG A 90 -4.72 -7.93 -10.81
N ASP A 91 -4.11 -8.52 -9.79
CA ASP A 91 -3.10 -7.84 -8.96
C ASP A 91 -1.87 -7.47 -9.79
N GLN A 92 -1.43 -8.36 -10.70
CA GLN A 92 -0.35 -8.07 -11.64
C GLN A 92 -0.71 -6.91 -12.58
N GLN A 93 -1.92 -6.91 -13.14
CA GLN A 93 -2.37 -5.82 -14.02
C GLN A 93 -2.46 -4.49 -13.27
N GLN A 94 -3.02 -4.49 -12.06
CA GLN A 94 -3.14 -3.30 -11.23
C GLN A 94 -1.77 -2.78 -10.79
N GLY A 95 -0.86 -3.66 -10.38
CA GLY A 95 0.52 -3.30 -10.04
C GLY A 95 1.27 -2.71 -11.24
N GLN A 96 1.10 -3.29 -12.42
CA GLN A 96 1.71 -2.76 -13.65
C GLN A 96 1.19 -1.36 -13.99
N GLN A 97 -0.12 -1.14 -13.87
CA GLN A 97 -0.73 0.18 -14.08
C GLN A 97 -0.20 1.23 -13.10
N GLN A 98 -0.02 0.88 -11.82
CA GLN A 98 0.55 1.78 -10.82
C GLN A 98 2.01 2.14 -11.15
N LEU A 99 2.82 1.15 -11.56
CA LEU A 99 4.20 1.40 -11.97
C LEU A 99 4.29 2.28 -13.21
N ASP A 100 3.44 2.06 -14.19
CA ASP A 100 3.43 2.87 -15.42
C ASP A 100 2.94 4.30 -15.16
N ALA A 101 1.95 4.47 -14.26
CA ALA A 101 1.54 5.79 -13.79
C ALA A 101 2.69 6.51 -13.06
N ALA A 102 3.37 5.83 -12.13
CA ALA A 102 4.51 6.39 -11.41
C ALA A 102 5.66 6.78 -12.37
N ARG A 103 5.95 5.96 -13.39
CA ARG A 103 6.93 6.30 -14.43
C ARG A 103 6.54 7.55 -15.22
N LYS A 104 5.27 7.71 -15.55
CA LYS A 104 4.76 8.91 -16.22
C LYS A 104 5.01 10.16 -15.37
N ILE A 105 4.75 10.09 -14.06
CA ILE A 105 5.04 11.21 -13.14
C ILE A 105 6.54 11.48 -13.04
N ALA A 106 7.38 10.45 -12.92
CA ALA A 106 8.83 10.61 -12.92
C ALA A 106 9.36 11.24 -14.23
N GLY A 107 8.69 11.01 -15.35
CA GLY A 107 8.96 11.70 -16.62
C GLY A 107 8.62 13.19 -16.61
N MET A 108 7.62 13.61 -15.82
CA MET A 108 7.27 15.04 -15.65
C MET A 108 8.26 15.75 -14.74
N CYS A 109 8.79 15.06 -13.72
CA CYS A 109 9.86 15.58 -12.88
C CYS A 109 10.95 14.52 -12.60
N PRO A 110 12.06 14.57 -13.36
CA PRO A 110 13.17 13.62 -13.22
C PRO A 110 13.85 13.64 -11.85
N ASP A 111 13.70 14.74 -11.08
CA ASP A 111 14.29 14.84 -9.76
C ASP A 111 13.70 13.82 -8.77
N LEU A 112 12.47 13.31 -8.98
CA LEU A 112 11.87 12.24 -8.15
C LEU A 112 12.73 10.96 -8.07
N THR A 113 13.51 10.68 -9.12
CA THR A 113 14.38 9.49 -9.20
C THR A 113 15.87 9.83 -9.13
N ASN A 114 16.22 11.10 -8.97
CA ASN A 114 17.61 11.57 -8.95
C ASN A 114 18.30 11.25 -7.62
N SER A 115 19.24 10.30 -7.65
CA SER A 115 19.94 9.82 -6.46
C SER A 115 20.82 10.85 -5.77
N LYS A 116 21.09 12.01 -6.40
CA LYS A 116 21.86 13.10 -5.80
C LYS A 116 21.13 13.78 -4.64
N PHE A 117 19.80 13.73 -4.64
CA PHE A 117 18.96 14.38 -3.65
C PHE A 117 18.38 13.35 -2.67
N ASN A 118 18.17 13.77 -1.43
CA ASN A 118 17.42 12.95 -0.46
C ASN A 118 15.92 12.92 -0.81
N SER A 119 15.18 11.95 -0.29
CA SER A 119 13.78 11.68 -0.69
C SER A 119 12.87 12.90 -0.61
N ALA A 120 12.89 13.63 0.52
CA ALA A 120 12.07 14.83 0.71
C ALA A 120 12.54 16.00 -0.18
N GLU A 121 13.85 16.15 -0.40
CA GLU A 121 14.36 17.17 -1.33
C GLU A 121 13.86 16.94 -2.76
N ARG A 122 13.79 15.69 -3.22
CA ARG A 122 13.21 15.35 -4.53
C ARG A 122 11.75 15.78 -4.63
N ILE A 123 10.97 15.50 -3.58
CA ILE A 123 9.56 15.90 -3.48
C ILE A 123 9.42 17.42 -3.54
N ILE A 124 10.23 18.17 -2.76
CA ILE A 124 10.19 19.64 -2.73
C ILE A 124 10.56 20.23 -4.10
N ARG A 125 11.64 19.75 -4.72
CA ARG A 125 12.06 20.22 -6.06
C ARG A 125 10.97 20.00 -7.10
N CYS A 126 10.33 18.84 -7.08
CA CYS A 126 9.29 18.53 -8.05
C CYS A 126 7.98 19.27 -7.80
N ARG A 127 7.63 19.53 -6.54
CA ARG A 127 6.56 20.47 -6.20
C ARG A 127 6.84 21.85 -6.79
N ASN A 128 8.05 22.36 -6.58
CA ASN A 128 8.44 23.68 -7.08
C ASN A 128 8.43 23.76 -8.62
N ASN A 129 8.61 22.63 -9.29
CA ASN A 129 8.46 22.48 -10.74
C ASN A 129 7.01 22.25 -11.19
N GLY A 130 6.02 22.36 -10.29
CA GLY A 130 4.60 22.35 -10.61
C GLY A 130 3.90 21.00 -10.48
N LEU A 131 4.54 19.96 -9.93
CA LEU A 131 3.81 18.73 -9.61
C LEU A 131 2.79 18.99 -8.50
N THR A 132 1.60 18.40 -8.63
CA THR A 132 0.56 18.43 -7.59
C THR A 132 0.80 17.35 -6.55
N GLU A 133 0.19 17.50 -5.38
CA GLU A 133 0.25 16.47 -4.33
C GLU A 133 -0.25 15.12 -4.83
N GLU A 134 -1.38 15.10 -5.56
CA GLU A 134 -1.94 13.88 -6.16
C GLU A 134 -0.97 13.19 -7.13
N GLN A 135 -0.24 13.97 -7.93
CA GLN A 135 0.78 13.43 -8.83
C GLN A 135 1.93 12.82 -8.04
N GLN A 136 2.39 13.48 -6.97
CA GLN A 136 3.43 12.93 -6.10
C GLN A 136 2.95 11.67 -5.38
N MET A 137 1.71 11.63 -4.92
CA MET A 137 1.10 10.44 -4.32
C MET A 137 0.95 9.29 -5.31
N THR A 138 0.67 9.60 -6.59
CA THR A 138 0.68 8.61 -7.67
C THR A 138 2.08 8.00 -7.86
N PHE A 139 3.13 8.82 -7.81
CA PHE A 139 4.50 8.32 -7.81
C PHE A 139 4.80 7.44 -6.59
N VAL A 140 4.36 7.87 -5.39
CA VAL A 140 4.50 7.08 -4.15
C VAL A 140 3.85 5.71 -4.28
N GLY A 141 2.69 5.59 -4.92
CA GLY A 141 2.02 4.31 -5.16
C GLY A 141 2.85 3.30 -5.97
N GLY A 142 3.81 3.77 -6.77
CA GLY A 142 4.74 2.90 -7.50
C GLY A 142 5.96 2.43 -6.69
N LEU A 143 6.13 2.89 -5.45
CA LEU A 143 7.24 2.49 -4.59
C LEU A 143 6.97 1.14 -3.90
N PRO A 144 8.01 0.44 -3.40
CA PRO A 144 7.81 -0.72 -2.53
C PRO A 144 6.95 -0.37 -1.30
N VAL A 145 6.04 -1.27 -0.93
CA VAL A 145 5.05 -1.09 0.17
C VAL A 145 5.62 -0.42 1.42
N MET A 146 6.77 -0.89 1.92
CA MET A 146 7.40 -0.31 3.11
C MET A 146 7.75 1.17 2.95
N ALA A 147 8.19 1.59 1.76
CA ALA A 147 8.54 2.97 1.49
C ALA A 147 7.31 3.86 1.27
N GLN A 148 6.17 3.29 0.86
CA GLN A 148 4.96 4.06 0.51
C GLN A 148 4.45 4.89 1.68
N ALA A 149 4.36 4.30 2.88
CA ALA A 149 3.83 4.99 4.06
C ALA A 149 4.67 6.22 4.43
N TYR A 150 6.00 6.06 4.52
CA TYR A 150 6.91 7.16 4.87
C TYR A 150 7.00 8.21 3.76
N ALA A 151 6.98 7.79 2.50
CA ALA A 151 6.99 8.73 1.37
C ALA A 151 5.68 9.52 1.27
N ALA A 152 4.53 8.89 1.52
CA ALA A 152 3.24 9.56 1.60
C ALA A 152 3.23 10.64 2.69
N SER A 153 3.72 10.32 3.90
CA SER A 153 3.83 11.31 4.98
C SER A 153 4.75 12.47 4.63
N MET A 154 5.88 12.21 3.96
CA MET A 154 6.75 13.30 3.47
C MET A 154 6.03 14.20 2.46
N VAL A 155 5.30 13.61 1.49
CA VAL A 155 4.52 14.38 0.51
C VAL A 155 3.48 15.24 1.24
N GLN A 156 2.66 14.66 2.11
CA GLN A 156 1.64 15.38 2.87
C GLN A 156 2.23 16.55 3.66
N ASP A 157 3.25 16.29 4.47
CA ASP A 157 3.91 17.33 5.28
C ASP A 157 4.46 18.46 4.40
N ILE A 158 5.10 18.13 3.28
CA ILE A 158 5.65 19.13 2.36
C ILE A 158 4.53 20.02 1.80
N TYR A 159 3.44 19.45 1.30
CA TYR A 159 2.36 20.21 0.69
C TYR A 159 1.58 21.02 1.73
N GLU A 160 1.15 20.38 2.81
CA GLU A 160 0.34 21.00 3.87
C GLU A 160 1.10 22.11 4.62
N ASP A 161 2.38 21.90 4.93
CA ASP A 161 3.18 22.90 5.66
C ASP A 161 3.82 23.94 4.70
N GLY A 162 3.52 23.89 3.40
CA GLY A 162 3.99 24.92 2.45
C GLY A 162 5.50 24.92 2.21
N ILE A 163 6.17 23.77 2.42
CA ILE A 163 7.63 23.64 2.29
C ILE A 163 8.09 23.78 0.83
N VAL A 164 8.79 24.88 0.53
CA VAL A 164 9.35 25.16 -0.81
C VAL A 164 10.88 25.18 -0.85
N ASP A 165 11.57 25.28 0.29
CA ASP A 165 13.03 25.30 0.32
C ASP A 165 13.61 23.87 0.28
N PRO A 166 14.34 23.48 -0.80
CA PRO A 166 14.91 22.13 -0.92
C PRO A 166 15.89 21.78 0.21
N ASN A 167 16.54 22.76 0.83
CA ASN A 167 17.50 22.53 1.92
C ASN A 167 16.83 21.94 3.17
N ARG A 168 15.51 22.11 3.32
CA ARG A 168 14.72 21.50 4.39
C ARG A 168 14.53 19.99 4.21
N GLY A 169 14.70 19.49 2.99
CA GLY A 169 14.51 18.08 2.65
C GLY A 169 15.38 17.13 3.47
N LYS A 170 16.60 17.54 3.85
CA LYS A 170 17.48 16.66 4.63
C LYS A 170 16.87 16.32 6.00
N ALA A 171 16.40 17.33 6.74
CA ALA A 171 15.81 17.12 8.07
C ALA A 171 14.54 16.25 8.01
N ILE A 172 13.70 16.49 6.99
CA ILE A 172 12.50 15.70 6.73
C ILE A 172 12.86 14.24 6.43
N SER A 173 13.77 14.03 5.48
CA SER A 173 14.21 12.68 5.11
C SER A 173 14.82 11.94 6.30
N ASP A 174 15.70 12.59 7.06
CA ASP A 174 16.38 11.96 8.21
C ASP A 174 15.37 11.51 9.28
N TYR A 175 14.34 12.34 9.55
CA TYR A 175 13.28 12.02 10.50
C TYR A 175 12.50 10.77 10.07
N TYR A 176 11.97 10.76 8.85
CA TYR A 176 11.15 9.66 8.33
C TYR A 176 11.96 8.37 8.12
N ASN A 177 13.20 8.49 7.62
CA ASN A 177 14.11 7.36 7.51
C ASN A 177 14.44 6.75 8.88
N GLY A 178 14.59 7.59 9.92
CA GLY A 178 14.82 7.13 11.28
C GLY A 178 13.65 6.30 11.82
N CYS A 179 12.39 6.71 11.57
CA CYS A 179 11.23 5.89 11.95
C CYS A 179 11.19 4.57 11.17
N MET A 180 11.44 4.63 9.86
CA MET A 180 11.44 3.47 8.98
C MET A 180 12.47 2.42 9.45
N GLN A 181 13.68 2.85 9.79
CA GLN A 181 14.73 1.97 10.31
C GLN A 181 14.36 1.33 11.65
N ARG A 182 13.59 2.02 12.49
CA ARG A 182 13.07 1.48 13.75
C ARG A 182 11.83 0.61 13.57
N GLY A 183 11.20 0.62 12.39
CA GLY A 183 9.93 -0.06 12.14
C GLY A 183 8.76 0.52 12.98
N THR A 184 8.86 1.78 13.38
CA THR A 184 7.85 2.45 14.23
C THR A 184 7.10 3.51 13.44
N PRO A 185 5.80 3.75 13.74
CA PRO A 185 5.10 4.91 13.20
C PRO A 185 5.85 6.22 13.53
N CYS A 186 5.85 7.17 12.59
CA CYS A 186 6.29 8.54 12.88
C CYS A 186 5.14 9.36 13.46
N VAL A 187 5.46 10.26 14.39
CA VAL A 187 4.54 11.31 14.85
C VAL A 187 4.79 12.54 14.00
N ARG A 188 3.81 13.01 13.23
CA ARG A 188 3.99 14.18 12.37
C ARG A 188 4.56 15.38 13.14
N PRO A 189 5.78 15.85 12.85
CA PRO A 189 6.28 17.11 13.36
C PRO A 189 5.76 18.25 12.48
N LYS A 190 5.73 19.47 13.03
CA LYS A 190 5.55 20.66 12.21
C LYS A 190 6.90 21.05 11.62
N TRP A 191 6.95 21.24 10.30
CA TRP A 191 8.17 21.63 9.62
C TRP A 191 8.27 23.15 9.53
#